data_AF-A0A2D4FC33-F1
#
_entry.id   AF-A0A2D4FC33-F1
#
_cell.length_a   1.000
_cell.length_b   1.000
_cell.length_c   1.000
_cell.angle_alpha   90.00
_cell.angle_beta   90.00
_cell.angle_gamma   90.00
#
_symmetry.space_group_name_H-M   'P 1'
#
loop_
_entity.id
_entity.type
_entity.pdbx_description
1 polymer ?
#
loop_
_entity_poly.entity_id
_entity_poly.type
_entity_poly.pdbx_seq_one_letter_code
_entity_poly.pdbx_strand_id
1 'polypeptide(L)'
;AICFKTSKFSLLSSKPVEFFRHNIPLLDRDNVGLVLLLQPQFSYKAPTAICVANTHLLYNPRRGDIKLTQLAMLLAEITSVAIREDGRFCPLVICGDFNSVPHSPLYNFLTKGKLNYDGLAIGKVSGQEQSPRGNRILKIPIWPQSLGISQDCMYEEHQKRLVKERESKETKDANVEQSEEILIIAKRLPTDLHHSFQLSSVYSHYLPDSGVPEVTTCHSRSAVT
;
A
#
# COMPACT_ATOMS: atom_id res chain seq x y z
N ALA A 1 -9.91 5.19 13.21
CA ALA A 1 -11.17 5.75 12.67
C ALA A 1 -10.87 6.73 11.53
N ILE A 2 -11.83 7.00 10.65
CA ILE A 2 -11.77 8.09 9.67
C ILE A 2 -13.03 8.93 9.87
N CYS A 3 -12.85 10.22 10.15
CA CYS A 3 -13.94 11.17 10.36
C CYS A 3 -13.83 12.27 9.30
N PHE A 4 -14.95 12.72 8.75
CA PHE A 4 -14.99 13.78 7.74
C PHE A 4 -16.17 14.74 8.01
N LYS A 5 -16.06 15.99 7.52
CA LYS A 5 -17.14 16.97 7.63
C LYS A 5 -18.22 16.67 6.60
N THR A 6 -19.44 16.37 7.06
CA THR A 6 -20.60 16.07 6.19
C THR A 6 -21.03 17.26 5.33
N SER A 7 -20.69 18.48 5.73
CA SER A 7 -20.87 19.70 4.92
C SER A 7 -19.88 19.86 3.77
N LYS A 8 -18.89 18.97 3.67
CA LYS A 8 -17.85 18.98 2.62
C LYS A 8 -17.85 17.69 1.80
N PHE A 9 -18.30 16.57 2.36
CA PHE A 9 -18.28 15.27 1.71
C PHE A 9 -19.52 14.45 2.04
N SER A 10 -19.98 13.66 1.08
CA SER A 10 -20.85 12.50 1.31
C SER A 10 -20.05 11.20 1.23
N LEU A 11 -20.48 10.19 1.98
CA LEU A 11 -19.89 8.84 1.95
C LEU A 11 -20.45 8.06 0.77
N LEU A 12 -19.60 7.56 -0.12
CA LEU A 12 -19.98 6.64 -1.19
C LEU A 12 -19.78 5.18 -0.76
N SER A 13 -18.65 4.87 -0.13
CA SER A 13 -18.36 3.51 0.35
C SER A 13 -17.46 3.53 1.58
N SER A 14 -17.61 2.51 2.42
CA SER A 14 -16.79 2.25 3.61
C SER A 14 -16.39 0.79 3.61
N LYS A 15 -15.08 0.52 3.61
CA LYS A 15 -14.49 -0.82 3.50
C LYS A 15 -13.50 -1.06 4.64
N PRO A 16 -13.89 -1.80 5.69
CA PRO A 16 -12.94 -2.24 6.70
C PRO A 16 -12.00 -3.29 6.12
N VAL A 17 -10.74 -3.27 6.56
CA VAL A 17 -9.73 -4.26 6.18
C VAL A 17 -9.23 -4.94 7.45
N GLU A 18 -9.71 -6.15 7.70
CA GLU A 18 -9.17 -6.99 8.75
C GLU A 18 -7.90 -7.66 8.24
N PHE A 19 -6.77 -7.53 8.95
CA PHE A 19 -5.55 -8.21 8.52
C PHE A 19 -5.44 -9.63 9.03
N PHE A 20 -6.09 -9.96 10.14
CA PHE A 20 -6.13 -11.32 10.67
C PHE A 20 -6.80 -12.28 9.68
N ARG A 21 -6.21 -13.45 9.48
CA ARG A 21 -6.73 -14.51 8.61
C ARG A 21 -6.54 -15.86 9.29
N HIS A 22 -7.63 -16.45 9.78
CA HIS A 22 -7.65 -17.75 10.46
C HIS A 22 -6.91 -18.86 9.68
N ASN A 23 -7.01 -18.87 8.35
CA ASN A 23 -6.41 -19.89 7.48
C ASN A 23 -5.00 -19.54 6.97
N ILE A 24 -4.41 -18.44 7.43
CA ILE A 24 -3.08 -17.98 7.02
C ILE A 24 -2.25 -17.72 8.28
N PRO A 25 -1.42 -18.69 8.73
CA PRO A 25 -0.63 -18.56 9.95
C PRO A 25 0.33 -17.36 10.01
N LEU A 26 0.69 -16.80 8.86
CA LEU A 26 1.46 -15.56 8.77
C LEU A 26 0.69 -14.36 9.36
N LEU A 27 -0.63 -14.32 9.19
CA LEU A 27 -1.52 -13.20 9.50
C LEU A 27 -2.30 -13.47 10.79
N ASP A 28 -1.55 -13.57 11.88
CA ASP A 28 -2.01 -13.94 13.23
C ASP A 28 -2.17 -12.72 14.16
N ARG A 29 -2.43 -11.53 13.60
CA ARG A 29 -2.51 -10.25 14.33
C ARG A 29 -3.75 -9.46 13.95
N ASP A 30 -4.40 -8.87 14.95
CA ASP A 30 -5.69 -8.16 14.83
C ASP A 30 -5.58 -6.69 14.42
N ASN A 31 -4.47 -6.30 13.80
CA ASN A 31 -4.36 -4.97 13.20
C ASN A 31 -5.42 -4.83 12.09
N VAL A 32 -5.83 -3.59 11.82
CA VAL A 32 -6.89 -3.29 10.85
C VAL A 32 -6.57 -2.03 10.05
N GLY A 33 -7.23 -1.92 8.90
CA GLY A 33 -7.34 -0.69 8.10
C GLY A 33 -8.79 -0.32 7.84
N LEU A 34 -9.01 0.90 7.36
CA LEU A 34 -10.30 1.39 6.90
C LEU A 34 -10.09 2.22 5.62
N VAL A 35 -10.89 1.96 4.59
CA VAL A 35 -10.87 2.70 3.33
C VAL A 35 -12.25 3.31 3.09
N LEU A 36 -12.30 4.62 2.91
CA LEU A 36 -13.52 5.35 2.54
C LEU A 36 -13.40 5.91 1.13
N LEU A 37 -14.48 5.85 0.37
CA LEU A 37 -14.65 6.65 -0.84
C LEU A 37 -15.59 7.82 -0.54
N LEU A 38 -15.10 9.04 -0.68
CA LEU A 38 -15.80 10.26 -0.32
C LEU A 38 -16.08 11.11 -1.55
N GLN A 39 -17.32 11.57 -1.70
CA GLN A 39 -17.74 12.46 -2.77
C GLN A 39 -17.71 13.91 -2.27
N PRO A 40 -16.88 14.80 -2.84
CA PRO A 40 -16.90 16.20 -2.45
C PRO A 40 -18.24 16.88 -2.78
N GLN A 41 -18.69 17.76 -1.89
CA GLN A 41 -19.92 18.56 -2.05
C GLN A 41 -19.53 19.99 -2.47
N PHE A 42 -19.30 20.20 -3.76
CA PHE A 42 -19.07 21.53 -4.33
C PHE A 42 -20.05 21.78 -5.48
N SER A 43 -20.60 22.99 -5.56
CA SER A 43 -21.75 23.30 -6.42
C SER A 43 -21.43 23.50 -7.90
N TYR A 44 -20.16 23.58 -8.30
CA TYR A 44 -19.78 24.14 -9.60
C TYR A 44 -19.16 23.16 -10.61
N LYS A 45 -18.79 21.94 -10.18
CA LYS A 45 -18.32 20.85 -11.07
C LYS A 45 -18.67 19.51 -10.43
N ALA A 46 -18.99 18.49 -11.23
CA ALA A 46 -19.07 17.11 -10.75
C ALA A 46 -17.67 16.70 -10.27
N PRO A 47 -17.38 16.71 -8.96
CA PRO A 47 -16.02 16.50 -8.49
C PRO A 47 -15.72 15.01 -8.49
N THR A 48 -14.49 14.63 -8.83
CA THR A 48 -14.03 13.26 -8.67
C THR A 48 -14.08 12.89 -7.19
N ALA A 49 -14.54 11.67 -6.87
CA ALA A 49 -14.44 11.13 -5.52
C ALA A 49 -12.98 11.12 -5.02
N ILE A 50 -12.78 11.04 -3.71
CA ILE A 50 -11.46 10.93 -3.08
C ILE A 50 -11.46 9.64 -2.25
N CYS A 51 -10.43 8.82 -2.42
CA CYS A 51 -10.20 7.65 -1.58
C CYS A 51 -9.34 8.04 -0.37
N VAL A 52 -9.83 7.75 0.84
CA VAL A 52 -9.13 8.02 2.09
C VAL A 52 -8.95 6.71 2.84
N ALA A 53 -7.70 6.33 3.08
CA ALA A 53 -7.34 5.14 3.82
C ALA A 53 -6.65 5.51 5.14
N ASN A 54 -6.88 4.71 6.18
CA ASN A 54 -6.20 4.82 7.46
C ASN A 54 -5.89 3.44 8.01
N THR A 55 -4.71 3.26 8.61
CA THR A 55 -4.29 1.99 9.20
C THR A 55 -3.41 2.20 10.43
N HIS A 56 -3.28 1.14 11.24
CA HIS A 56 -2.22 1.03 12.23
C HIS A 56 -1.58 -0.35 12.08
N LEU A 57 -0.42 -0.41 11.42
CA LEU A 57 0.30 -1.66 11.14
C LEU A 57 0.86 -2.28 12.42
N LEU A 58 1.20 -3.56 12.37
CA LEU A 58 1.81 -4.28 13.49
C LEU A 58 3.00 -3.51 14.08
N TYR A 59 3.09 -3.35 15.41
CA TYR A 59 4.22 -2.70 16.05
C TYR A 59 5.53 -3.49 15.97
N ASN A 60 5.47 -4.83 16.15
CA ASN A 60 6.64 -5.67 16.37
C ASN A 60 7.74 -5.47 15.29
N PRO A 61 8.94 -4.96 15.68
CA PRO A 61 9.99 -4.58 14.72
C PRO A 61 10.57 -5.78 13.97
N ARG A 62 10.40 -7.00 14.49
CA ARG A 62 10.96 -8.25 13.93
C ARG A 62 10.00 -8.98 13.00
N ARG A 63 8.83 -8.42 12.73
CA ARG A 63 7.79 -9.04 11.88
C ARG A 63 7.50 -8.19 10.64
N GLY A 64 8.56 -7.81 9.92
CA GLY A 64 8.45 -7.12 8.65
C GLY A 64 7.68 -7.90 7.58
N ASP A 65 7.71 -9.23 7.66
CA ASP A 65 6.88 -10.14 6.86
C ASP A 65 5.38 -9.85 7.05
N ILE A 66 4.93 -9.70 8.29
CA ILE A 66 3.54 -9.29 8.58
C ILE A 66 3.29 -7.87 8.08
N LYS A 67 4.17 -6.91 8.38
CA LYS A 67 3.96 -5.50 8.01
C LYS A 67 3.78 -5.30 6.51
N LEU A 68 4.63 -5.92 5.69
CA LEU A 68 4.51 -5.86 4.22
C LEU A 68 3.22 -6.54 3.75
N THR A 69 2.83 -7.67 4.35
CA THR A 69 1.58 -8.35 3.99
C THR A 69 0.35 -7.52 4.36
N GLN A 70 0.33 -6.90 5.55
CA GLN A 70 -0.74 -5.98 5.98
C GLN A 70 -0.84 -4.76 5.06
N LEU A 71 0.31 -4.19 4.68
CA LEU A 71 0.34 -3.08 3.72
C LEU A 71 -0.20 -3.51 2.34
N ALA A 72 0.21 -4.69 1.85
CA ALA A 72 -0.31 -5.22 0.58
C ALA A 72 -1.83 -5.44 0.61
N MET A 73 -2.38 -5.92 1.73
CA MET A 73 -3.84 -6.04 1.93
C MET A 73 -4.54 -4.69 1.88
N LEU A 74 -3.99 -3.67 2.52
CA LEU A 74 -4.54 -2.31 2.48
C LEU A 74 -4.50 -1.74 1.05
N LEU A 75 -3.37 -1.89 0.34
CA LEU A 75 -3.19 -1.42 -1.02
C LEU A 75 -4.12 -2.14 -2.02
N ALA A 76 -4.40 -3.43 -1.80
CA ALA A 76 -5.35 -4.19 -2.60
C ALA A 76 -6.79 -3.67 -2.43
N GLU A 77 -7.21 -3.38 -1.20
CA GLU A 77 -8.52 -2.76 -0.95
C GLU A 77 -8.60 -1.36 -1.54
N ILE A 78 -7.57 -0.53 -1.34
CA ILE A 78 -7.49 0.80 -1.95
C ILE A 78 -7.63 0.69 -3.46
N THR A 79 -6.92 -0.22 -4.12
CA THR A 79 -7.03 -0.43 -5.57
C THR A 79 -8.47 -0.72 -5.96
N SER A 80 -9.13 -1.66 -5.27
CA SER A 80 -10.50 -2.05 -5.56
C SER A 80 -11.52 -0.93 -5.37
N VAL A 81 -11.26 0.01 -4.46
CA VAL A 81 -12.16 1.13 -4.13
C VAL A 81 -11.87 2.37 -4.97
N ALA A 82 -10.60 2.63 -5.27
CA ALA A 82 -10.15 3.87 -5.88
C ALA A 82 -10.15 3.85 -7.41
N ILE A 83 -10.17 2.67 -8.03
CA ILE A 83 -10.21 2.54 -9.49
C ILE A 83 -11.56 3.00 -10.05
N ARG A 84 -11.52 3.84 -11.08
CA ARG A 84 -12.70 4.39 -11.76
C ARG A 84 -13.02 3.57 -13.01
N GLU A 85 -14.21 3.78 -13.58
CA GLU A 85 -14.64 3.13 -14.82
C GLU A 85 -13.72 3.41 -16.02
N ASP A 86 -13.04 4.56 -16.02
CA ASP A 86 -12.06 4.93 -17.05
C ASP A 86 -10.66 4.31 -16.82
N GLY A 87 -10.52 3.43 -15.83
CA GLY A 87 -9.28 2.75 -15.46
C GLY A 87 -8.29 3.60 -14.67
N ARG A 88 -8.60 4.87 -14.39
CA ARG A 88 -7.74 5.75 -13.58
C ARG A 88 -8.11 5.66 -12.10
N PHE A 89 -7.13 5.90 -11.23
CA PHE A 89 -7.41 6.05 -9.81
C PHE A 89 -7.97 7.43 -9.50
N CYS A 90 -8.91 7.49 -8.56
CA CYS A 90 -9.28 8.75 -7.92
C CYS A 90 -8.14 9.25 -7.01
N PRO A 91 -8.10 10.55 -6.66
CA PRO A 91 -7.14 11.07 -5.70
C PRO A 91 -7.15 10.27 -4.40
N LEU A 92 -5.95 9.96 -3.89
CA LEU A 92 -5.76 9.06 -2.76
C LEU A 92 -5.04 9.78 -1.62
N VAL A 93 -5.55 9.61 -0.40
CA VAL A 93 -4.89 9.98 0.85
C VAL A 93 -4.76 8.73 1.71
N ILE A 94 -3.53 8.34 2.04
CA ILE A 94 -3.26 7.25 2.97
C ILE A 94 -2.65 7.84 4.24
N CYS A 95 -3.32 7.63 5.36
CA CYS A 95 -2.85 8.01 6.69
C CYS A 95 -2.58 6.75 7.52
N GLY A 96 -1.89 6.92 8.64
CA GLY A 96 -1.79 5.87 9.63
C GLY A 96 -0.50 5.89 10.43
N ASP A 97 -0.45 4.98 11.39
CA ASP A 97 0.79 4.57 12.05
C ASP A 97 1.32 3.32 11.35
N PHE A 98 2.37 3.49 10.56
CA PHE A 98 2.98 2.40 9.80
C PHE A 98 4.00 1.61 10.61
N ASN A 99 4.29 2.03 11.85
CA ASN A 99 5.34 1.47 12.70
C ASN A 99 6.64 1.25 11.92
N SER A 100 7.00 2.19 11.05
CA SER A 100 8.14 2.10 10.15
C SER A 100 8.72 3.49 9.92
N VAL A 101 10.03 3.62 10.09
CA VAL A 101 10.70 4.91 10.02
C VAL A 101 10.86 5.38 8.57
N PRO A 102 11.05 6.70 8.33
CA PRO A 102 11.39 7.25 7.03
C PRO A 102 12.56 6.51 6.38
N HIS A 103 12.50 6.38 5.06
CA HIS A 103 13.52 5.70 4.25
C HIS A 103 13.77 4.21 4.54
N SER A 104 13.00 3.59 5.46
CA SER A 104 12.97 2.14 5.62
C SER A 104 12.53 1.44 4.32
N PRO A 105 12.83 0.15 4.12
CA PRO A 105 12.33 -0.61 2.98
C PRO A 105 10.81 -0.52 2.80
N LEU A 106 10.02 -0.58 3.88
CA LEU A 106 8.57 -0.43 3.83
C LEU A 106 8.16 0.98 3.39
N TYR A 107 8.79 2.03 3.93
CA TYR A 107 8.53 3.41 3.52
C TYR A 107 8.87 3.64 2.04
N ASN A 108 10.02 3.14 1.58
CA ASN A 108 10.45 3.25 0.20
C ASN A 108 9.52 2.47 -0.73
N PHE A 109 9.02 1.31 -0.31
CA PHE A 109 8.02 0.57 -1.05
C PHE A 109 6.77 1.43 -1.29
N LEU A 110 6.20 1.97 -0.20
CA LEU A 110 4.99 2.79 -0.26
C LEU A 110 5.13 4.07 -1.10
N THR A 111 6.31 4.69 -1.07
CA THR A 111 6.53 5.97 -1.78
C THR A 111 7.04 5.80 -3.21
N LYS A 112 7.81 4.74 -3.49
CA LYS A 112 8.41 4.50 -4.81
C LYS A 112 7.64 3.49 -5.65
N GLY A 113 6.63 2.82 -5.08
CA GLY A 113 5.82 1.82 -5.78
C GLY A 113 6.51 0.51 -6.08
N LYS A 114 7.73 0.29 -5.58
CA LYS A 114 8.48 -0.95 -5.80
C LYS A 114 9.46 -1.28 -4.68
N LEU A 115 9.64 -2.57 -4.43
CA LEU A 115 10.60 -3.10 -3.49
C LEU A 115 11.12 -4.45 -3.98
N ASN A 116 12.41 -4.52 -4.31
CA ASN A 116 13.09 -5.80 -4.39
C ASN A 116 13.49 -6.21 -2.96
N TYR A 117 13.01 -7.36 -2.52
CA TYR A 117 13.24 -7.88 -1.18
C TYR A 117 14.14 -9.12 -1.14
N ASP A 118 14.86 -9.40 -2.23
CA ASP A 118 15.83 -10.49 -2.25
C ASP A 118 16.91 -10.29 -1.18
N GLY A 119 17.16 -11.32 -0.37
CA GLY A 119 18.09 -11.24 0.76
C GLY A 119 17.69 -10.26 1.87
N LEU A 120 16.49 -9.67 1.86
CA LEU A 120 16.08 -8.70 2.88
C LEU A 120 15.68 -9.40 4.19
N ALA A 121 16.36 -9.07 5.28
CA ALA A 121 16.04 -9.56 6.61
C ALA A 121 14.71 -9.00 7.13
N ILE A 122 13.87 -9.86 7.74
CA ILE A 122 12.54 -9.50 8.24
C ILE A 122 12.56 -8.33 9.25
N GLY A 123 13.62 -8.24 10.08
CA GLY A 123 13.76 -7.17 11.07
C GLY A 123 14.17 -5.82 10.48
N LYS A 124 14.67 -5.79 9.24
CA LYS A 124 15.15 -4.56 8.59
C LYS A 124 14.08 -3.82 7.80
N VAL A 125 12.95 -4.48 7.52
CA VAL A 125 11.82 -3.94 6.74
C VAL A 125 11.34 -2.57 7.25
N SER A 126 11.22 -2.40 8.57
CA SER A 126 10.63 -1.20 9.17
C SER A 126 11.63 -0.18 9.71
N GLY A 127 12.92 -0.54 9.77
CA GLY A 127 13.98 0.31 10.31
C GLY A 127 13.90 0.65 11.81
N GLN A 128 12.93 0.12 12.56
CA GLN A 128 12.74 0.42 13.99
C GLN A 128 13.86 -0.08 14.92
N GLU A 129 14.47 -1.22 14.63
CA GLU A 129 15.62 -1.74 15.40
C GLU A 129 16.83 -1.97 14.51
N GLN A 130 18.00 -1.51 14.96
CA GLN A 130 19.28 -1.79 14.32
C GLN A 130 19.96 -3.06 14.83
N SER A 131 19.38 -3.72 15.84
CA SER A 131 19.92 -4.94 16.44
C SER A 131 20.15 -6.04 15.39
N PRO A 132 21.21 -6.85 15.51
CA PRO A 132 21.44 -8.03 14.65
C PRO A 132 20.49 -9.20 14.96
N ARG A 133 19.37 -8.94 15.64
CA ARG A 133 18.34 -9.94 15.98
C ARG A 133 17.21 -9.84 14.95
N GLY A 134 16.72 -10.96 14.46
CA GLY A 134 15.72 -10.99 13.37
C GLY A 134 16.33 -11.06 11.96
N ASN A 135 17.46 -11.76 11.82
CA ASN A 135 18.18 -11.97 10.55
C ASN A 135 17.53 -12.99 9.62
N ARG A 136 16.35 -13.52 9.96
CA ARG A 136 15.64 -14.41 9.03
C ARG A 136 15.32 -13.61 7.77
N ILE A 137 15.66 -14.16 6.61
CA ILE A 137 15.38 -13.55 5.33
C ILE A 137 13.88 -13.70 5.01
N LEU A 138 13.31 -12.70 4.33
CA LEU A 138 11.95 -12.78 3.81
C LEU A 138 11.81 -13.99 2.88
N LYS A 139 10.66 -14.68 2.97
CA LYS A 139 10.33 -15.76 2.05
C LYS A 139 9.93 -15.19 0.70
N ILE A 140 10.10 -15.98 -0.35
CA ILE A 140 9.70 -15.65 -1.71
C ILE A 140 8.63 -16.66 -2.16
N PRO A 141 7.37 -16.27 -2.40
CA PRO A 141 6.78 -14.97 -2.04
C PRO A 141 6.64 -14.80 -0.51
N ILE A 142 6.44 -13.56 -0.05
CA ILE A 142 6.32 -13.22 1.39
C ILE A 142 5.09 -13.90 2.01
N TRP A 143 3.96 -13.89 1.29
CA TRP A 143 2.69 -14.47 1.72
C TRP A 143 2.24 -15.61 0.79
N PRO A 144 1.41 -16.55 1.29
CA PRO A 144 0.93 -17.66 0.48
C PRO A 144 -0.10 -17.21 -0.57
N GLN A 145 -0.20 -17.96 -1.66
CA GLN A 145 -1.19 -17.74 -2.73
C GLN A 145 -2.64 -17.72 -2.21
N SER A 146 -2.93 -18.47 -1.14
CA SER A 146 -4.27 -18.48 -0.51
C SER A 146 -4.70 -17.11 0.05
N LEU A 147 -3.81 -16.12 0.13
CA LEU A 147 -4.19 -14.74 0.43
C LEU A 147 -4.99 -14.07 -0.70
N GLY A 148 -4.83 -14.51 -1.94
CA GLY A 148 -5.52 -13.93 -3.10
C GLY A 148 -5.06 -12.53 -3.48
N ILE A 149 -3.84 -12.15 -3.09
CA ILE A 149 -3.21 -10.86 -3.40
C ILE A 149 -1.92 -11.12 -4.17
N SER A 150 -1.78 -10.49 -5.32
CA SER A 150 -0.60 -10.61 -6.17
C SER A 150 0.58 -9.78 -5.67
N GLN A 151 1.76 -9.95 -6.25
CA GLN A 151 2.93 -9.12 -5.94
C GLN A 151 2.76 -7.64 -6.37
N ASP A 152 1.71 -7.31 -7.13
CA ASP A 152 1.33 -5.94 -7.48
C ASP A 152 0.41 -5.28 -6.44
N CYS A 153 0.20 -5.96 -5.29
CA CYS A 153 -0.67 -5.54 -4.21
C CYS A 153 -2.11 -5.26 -4.68
N MET A 154 -2.62 -6.15 -5.54
CA MET A 154 -4.00 -6.13 -6.04
C MET A 154 -4.64 -7.50 -5.76
N TYR A 155 -5.96 -7.51 -5.59
CA TYR A 155 -6.69 -8.78 -5.58
C TYR A 155 -6.49 -9.51 -6.92
N GLU A 156 -6.10 -10.78 -6.88
CA GLU A 156 -5.77 -11.55 -8.09
C GLU A 156 -6.94 -11.60 -9.08
N GLU A 157 -8.18 -11.68 -8.59
CA GLU A 157 -9.39 -11.64 -9.42
C GLU A 157 -9.56 -10.31 -10.15
N HIS A 158 -9.18 -9.20 -9.51
CA HIS A 158 -9.23 -7.88 -10.13
C HIS A 158 -8.14 -7.74 -11.20
N GLN A 159 -6.92 -8.21 -10.90
CA GLN A 159 -5.82 -8.22 -11.87
C GLN A 159 -6.16 -9.03 -13.12
N LYS A 160 -6.72 -10.24 -12.96
CA LYS A 160 -7.16 -11.08 -14.09
C LYS A 160 -8.20 -10.39 -14.97
N ARG A 161 -9.14 -9.65 -14.38
CA ARG A 161 -10.14 -8.86 -15.13
C ARG A 161 -9.50 -7.76 -15.96
N LEU A 162 -8.58 -6.99 -15.37
CA LEU A 162 -7.88 -5.91 -16.08
C LEU A 162 -7.01 -6.41 -17.23
N VAL A 163 -6.33 -7.55 -17.06
CA VAL A 163 -5.56 -8.18 -18.14
C VAL A 163 -6.48 -8.58 -19.29
N LYS A 164 -7.59 -9.27 -18.99
CA LYS A 164 -8.56 -9.70 -20.02
C LYS A 164 -9.19 -8.53 -20.77
N GLU A 165 -9.54 -7.45 -20.06
CA GLU A 165 -10.08 -6.23 -20.68
C GLU A 165 -9.08 -5.56 -21.61
N ARG A 166 -7.78 -5.53 -21.25
CA ARG A 166 -6.72 -5.00 -22.12
C ARG A 166 -6.50 -5.86 -23.36
N GLU A 167 -6.37 -7.18 -23.21
CA GLU A 167 -6.22 -8.12 -24.33
C GLU A 167 -7.39 -8.01 -25.34
N SER A 168 -8.61 -7.79 -24.84
CA SER A 168 -9.81 -7.62 -25.68
C SER A 168 -9.89 -6.28 -26.42
N LYS A 169 -9.18 -5.25 -25.95
CA LYS A 169 -9.06 -3.94 -26.62
C LYS A 169 -7.95 -3.98 -27.69
N GLU A 170 -6.84 -4.66 -27.41
CA GLU A 170 -5.73 -4.81 -28.37
C GLU A 170 -6.09 -5.66 -29.59
N THR A 171 -7.02 -6.61 -29.46
CA THR A 171 -7.55 -7.35 -30.62
C THR A 171 -8.43 -6.50 -31.55
N LYS A 172 -8.82 -5.28 -31.13
CA LYS A 172 -9.68 -4.38 -31.92
C LYS A 172 -8.93 -3.21 -32.56
N ASP A 173 -7.83 -2.76 -31.95
CA ASP A 173 -6.99 -1.66 -32.45
C ASP A 173 -5.58 -2.17 -32.79
N ALA A 174 -5.45 -2.87 -33.93
CA ALA A 174 -4.16 -3.29 -34.47
C ALA A 174 -3.43 -2.12 -35.16
N ASN A 175 -3.01 -1.13 -34.37
CA ASN A 175 -1.91 -0.19 -34.63
C ASN A 175 -1.92 0.90 -33.55
N VAL A 176 -1.06 0.79 -32.53
CA VAL A 176 -0.27 1.88 -31.89
C VAL A 176 0.68 1.22 -30.87
N GLU A 177 1.92 1.70 -30.84
CA GLU A 177 3.04 1.34 -29.96
C GLU A 177 2.72 1.44 -28.45
N GLN A 178 2.02 0.46 -27.87
CA GLN A 178 1.84 0.31 -26.41
C GLN A 178 2.37 -1.04 -25.86
N SER A 179 3.24 -1.69 -26.62
CA SER A 179 3.82 -3.01 -26.33
C SER A 179 4.77 -3.07 -25.12
N GLU A 180 5.11 -1.94 -24.49
CA GLU A 180 6.02 -1.92 -23.32
C GLU A 180 5.33 -2.25 -21.99
N GLU A 181 4.08 -1.81 -21.75
CA GLU A 181 3.41 -2.00 -20.45
C GLU A 181 3.01 -3.46 -20.16
N ILE A 182 2.62 -4.23 -21.18
CA ILE A 182 2.27 -5.65 -21.04
C ILE A 182 3.50 -6.48 -20.64
N LEU A 183 4.66 -6.14 -21.19
CA LEU A 183 5.91 -6.81 -20.87
C LEU A 183 6.32 -6.59 -19.40
N ILE A 184 5.91 -5.46 -18.79
CA ILE A 184 6.29 -5.08 -17.42
C ILE A 184 5.53 -5.88 -16.35
N ILE A 185 4.29 -6.30 -16.61
CA ILE A 185 3.52 -7.13 -15.65
C ILE A 185 4.03 -8.59 -15.68
N ALA A 186 4.40 -9.11 -16.86
CA ALA A 186 4.84 -10.49 -17.03
C ALA A 186 6.32 -10.76 -16.67
N LYS A 187 7.16 -9.72 -16.53
CA LYS A 187 8.62 -9.85 -16.28
C LYS A 187 9.06 -9.64 -14.83
N ARG A 188 8.14 -9.43 -13.88
CA ARG A 188 8.52 -9.14 -12.48
C ARG A 188 9.07 -10.39 -11.81
N LEU A 189 10.21 -10.23 -11.15
CA LEU A 189 10.78 -11.31 -10.38
C LEU A 189 9.84 -11.60 -9.19
N PRO A 190 9.75 -12.87 -8.73
CA PRO A 190 8.99 -13.20 -7.53
C PRO A 190 9.42 -12.41 -6.29
N THR A 191 10.65 -11.87 -6.30
CA THR A 191 11.28 -11.04 -5.27
C THR A 191 10.90 -9.56 -5.31
N ASP A 192 10.09 -9.14 -6.28
CA ASP A 192 9.70 -7.74 -6.44
C ASP A 192 8.25 -7.55 -6.01
N LEU A 193 8.02 -6.67 -5.03
CA LEU A 193 6.71 -6.10 -4.76
C LEU A 193 6.52 -4.81 -5.57
N HIS A 194 5.29 -4.56 -5.99
CA HIS A 194 4.91 -3.34 -6.68
C HIS A 194 3.53 -2.82 -6.23
N HIS A 195 3.28 -1.53 -6.43
CA HIS A 195 1.93 -0.96 -6.50
C HIS A 195 1.88 0.19 -7.51
N SER A 196 0.73 0.43 -8.13
CA SER A 196 0.60 1.40 -9.23
C SER A 196 0.32 2.84 -8.80
N PHE A 197 0.29 3.12 -7.49
CA PHE A 197 0.05 4.46 -6.97
C PHE A 197 1.28 5.37 -7.06
N GLN A 198 1.06 6.64 -7.44
CA GLN A 198 2.06 7.71 -7.38
C GLN A 198 1.89 8.49 -6.08
N LEU A 199 2.58 8.06 -5.03
CA LEU A 199 2.42 8.59 -3.68
C LEU A 199 3.59 9.51 -3.30
N SER A 200 3.26 10.59 -2.61
CA SER A 200 4.21 11.50 -1.98
C SER A 200 3.91 11.59 -0.49
N SER A 201 4.97 11.63 0.33
CA SER A 201 4.83 11.98 1.74
C SER A 201 4.50 13.47 1.88
N VAL A 202 3.61 13.80 2.81
CA VAL A 202 3.30 15.20 3.17
C VAL A 202 4.51 15.85 3.86
N TYR A 203 5.25 15.07 4.66
CA TYR A 203 6.40 15.51 5.43
C TYR A 203 7.71 15.14 4.73
N SER A 204 8.72 16.01 4.84
CA SER A 204 10.08 15.76 4.36
C SER A 204 10.88 14.85 5.30
N HIS A 205 10.41 14.65 6.54
CA HIS A 205 11.03 13.88 7.62
C HIS A 205 12.26 14.52 8.25
N TYR A 206 12.64 15.71 7.78
CA TYR A 206 13.78 16.49 8.27
C TYR A 206 13.45 17.98 8.24
N LEU A 207 13.87 18.69 9.28
CA LEU A 207 13.77 20.14 9.36
C LEU A 207 14.66 20.79 8.28
N PRO A 208 14.14 21.72 7.44
CA PRO A 208 14.87 22.26 6.29
C PRO A 208 16.23 22.90 6.62
N ASP A 209 16.30 23.64 7.74
CA ASP A 209 17.48 24.45 8.06
C ASP A 209 18.56 23.67 8.82
N SER A 210 18.15 22.67 9.61
CA SER A 210 19.06 21.96 10.52
C SER A 210 19.36 20.52 10.08
N GLY A 211 18.55 19.95 9.19
CA GLY A 211 18.62 18.53 8.84
C GLY A 211 18.32 17.59 10.01
N VAL A 212 17.80 18.10 11.13
CA VAL A 212 17.40 17.28 12.28
C VAL A 212 16.16 16.47 11.89
N PRO A 213 16.11 15.15 12.21
CA PRO A 213 14.95 14.34 11.93
C PRO A 213 13.70 14.87 12.62
N GLU A 214 12.58 14.89 11.89
CA GLU A 214 11.27 15.08 12.49
C GLU A 214 10.93 13.89 13.39
N VAL A 215 9.99 14.07 14.32
CA VAL A 215 9.52 13.03 15.24
C VAL A 215 8.01 13.10 15.34
N THR A 216 7.34 11.96 15.21
CA THR A 216 5.87 11.84 15.32
C THR A 216 5.44 11.19 16.65
N THR A 217 6.35 10.46 17.31
CA THR A 217 6.15 9.87 18.63
C THR A 217 7.36 10.07 19.53
N CYS A 218 7.14 10.48 20.79
CA CYS A 218 8.20 10.68 21.77
C CYS A 218 7.78 10.18 23.15
N HIS A 219 8.46 9.14 23.63
CA HIS A 219 8.28 8.58 24.96
C HIS A 219 9.62 8.01 25.48
N SER A 220 9.63 7.47 26.70
CA SER A 220 10.85 7.02 27.42
C SER A 220 11.71 5.97 26.71
N ARG A 221 11.22 5.36 25.63
CA ARG A 221 11.92 4.28 24.89
C ARG A 221 12.04 4.54 23.39
N SER A 222 11.42 5.60 22.86
CA SER A 222 11.44 5.89 21.43
C SER A 222 11.16 7.37 21.16
N ALA A 223 11.94 7.95 20.26
CA ALA A 223 11.71 9.26 19.67
C ALA A 223 12.01 9.15 18.18
N VAL A 224 10.99 8.80 17.38
CA VAL A 224 11.12 8.50 15.94
C VAL A 224 9.94 9.04 15.15
N THR A 225 10.14 9.20 13.84
CA THR A 225 9.06 9.37 12.86
C THR A 225 8.52 8.04 12.41
#